data_AF-A0AAE3T527-F1
#
_entry.id   AF-A0AAE3T527-F1
#
_cell.length_a   1.000
_cell.length_b   1.000
_cell.length_c   1.000
_cell.angle_alpha   90.00
_cell.angle_beta   90.00
_cell.angle_gamma   90.00
#
_symmetry.space_group_name_H-M   'P 1'
#
loop_
_entity.id
_entity.type
_entity.pdbx_description
1 polymer ?
#
loop_
_entity_poly.entity_id
_entity_poly.type
_entity_poly.pdbx_seq_one_letter_code
_entity_poly.pdbx_strand_id
1 'polypeptide(L)'
;NLEKFESRWPKEGTPHHPLFDDSYSELEQLPRRFTMRFIELRGPDDVPYVIQQMKGVNIGDRLTDNRTEPDGYRFHDVFHLAYIAHLGWSPVIRGLLKLKRKSNPQVDRDEDGARAMIIEEGIATWIFNHAFRHKYFTHTLPGKLEYGILKQVREMVKGYEVYNCPLWQWEKAILEGFKVFRALCDAEGGDVSVDMNNHTITFSAVTDDEKPKAVVPQKKKMVVGTVRPPLSKEEA
;
A
#
# COMPACT_ATOMS: atom_id res chain seq x y z
N ASN A 1 12.11 16.42 -27.47
CA ASN A 1 12.63 17.23 -26.35
C ASN A 1 11.53 17.97 -25.58
N LEU A 2 10.51 18.55 -26.24
CA LEU A 2 9.39 19.20 -25.55
C LEU A 2 8.53 18.23 -24.72
N GLU A 3 8.14 17.07 -25.27
CA GLU A 3 7.35 16.06 -24.54
C GLU A 3 8.04 15.58 -23.25
N LYS A 4 9.36 15.37 -23.27
CA LYS A 4 10.12 14.99 -22.07
C LYS A 4 10.14 16.11 -21.02
N PHE A 5 10.19 17.36 -21.47
CA PHE A 5 10.15 18.53 -20.60
C PHE A 5 8.77 18.68 -19.96
N GLU A 6 7.70 18.67 -20.75
CA GLU A 6 6.32 18.81 -20.26
C GLU A 6 5.87 17.60 -19.43
N SER A 7 6.38 16.40 -19.73
CA SER A 7 6.16 15.21 -18.90
C SER A 7 6.77 15.36 -17.51
N ARG A 8 7.87 16.13 -17.36
CA ARG A 8 8.57 16.30 -16.08
C ARG A 8 8.14 17.56 -15.31
N TRP A 9 7.87 18.66 -16.03
CA TRP A 9 7.47 19.96 -15.48
C TRP A 9 6.21 20.43 -16.20
N PRO A 10 5.02 20.12 -15.65
CA PRO A 10 3.75 20.48 -16.26
C PRO A 10 3.52 21.99 -16.12
N LYS A 11 2.76 22.56 -17.06
CA LYS A 11 2.19 23.90 -16.88
C LYS A 11 1.07 23.83 -15.84
N GLU A 12 0.83 24.94 -15.15
CA GLU A 12 -0.32 25.04 -14.26
C GLU A 12 -1.62 24.73 -15.02
N GLY A 13 -2.50 23.92 -14.40
CA GLY A 13 -3.74 23.46 -15.02
C GLY A 13 -3.60 22.30 -16.03
N THR A 14 -2.40 21.72 -16.19
CA THR A 14 -2.22 20.50 -17.00
C THR A 14 -3.11 19.36 -16.44
N PRO A 15 -4.01 18.77 -17.25
CA PRO A 15 -4.91 17.72 -16.76
C PRO A 15 -4.12 16.44 -16.45
N HIS A 16 -4.65 15.68 -15.50
CA HIS A 16 -4.17 14.32 -15.23
C HIS A 16 -4.50 13.41 -16.43
N HIS A 17 -3.72 12.35 -16.59
CA HIS A 17 -4.07 11.27 -17.50
C HIS A 17 -5.46 10.69 -17.10
N PRO A 18 -6.36 10.41 -18.06
CA PRO A 18 -7.65 9.77 -17.78
C PRO A 18 -7.51 8.44 -17.02
N LEU A 19 -8.55 8.06 -16.28
CA LEU A 19 -8.57 6.81 -15.54
C LEU A 19 -8.68 5.61 -16.50
N PHE A 20 -7.98 4.52 -16.18
CA PHE A 20 -7.88 3.35 -17.04
C PHE A 20 -9.13 2.43 -17.02
N ASP A 21 -10.14 2.76 -16.21
CA ASP A 21 -11.32 1.93 -16.00
C ASP A 21 -12.67 2.66 -16.23
N ASP A 22 -12.66 3.91 -16.72
CA ASP A 22 -13.90 4.68 -16.96
C ASP A 22 -14.90 3.97 -17.89
N SER A 23 -14.41 3.15 -18.82
CA SER A 23 -15.23 2.39 -19.77
C SER A 23 -15.72 1.03 -19.23
N TYR A 24 -15.34 0.64 -18.02
CA TYR A 24 -15.70 -0.65 -17.43
C TYR A 24 -16.94 -0.54 -16.54
N SER A 25 -17.53 -1.70 -16.21
CA SER A 25 -18.62 -1.77 -15.23
C SER A 25 -18.18 -1.20 -13.88
N GLU A 26 -19.10 -0.59 -13.13
CA GLU A 26 -18.85 -0.13 -11.75
C GLU A 26 -18.32 -1.23 -10.83
N LEU A 27 -18.62 -2.51 -11.14
CA LEU A 27 -18.11 -3.68 -10.42
C LEU A 27 -16.64 -4.01 -10.70
N GLU A 28 -16.03 -3.35 -11.69
CA GLU A 28 -14.62 -3.52 -12.09
C GLU A 28 -13.85 -2.18 -12.01
N GLN A 29 -14.53 -1.10 -11.62
CA GLN A 29 -13.92 0.19 -11.37
C GLN A 29 -13.39 0.26 -9.94
N LEU A 30 -12.24 0.90 -9.76
CA LEU A 30 -11.81 1.34 -8.43
C LEU A 30 -12.79 2.41 -7.91
N PRO A 31 -13.20 2.36 -6.63
CA PRO A 31 -14.06 3.38 -6.05
C PRO A 31 -13.41 4.76 -6.19
N ARG A 32 -14.12 5.70 -6.82
CA ARG A 32 -13.59 7.05 -7.07
C ARG A 32 -13.22 7.80 -5.79
N ARG A 33 -13.86 7.44 -4.66
CA ARG A 33 -13.57 7.92 -3.33
C ARG A 33 -13.69 6.80 -2.31
N PHE A 34 -12.70 6.66 -1.45
CA PHE A 34 -12.73 5.70 -0.34
C PHE A 34 -11.74 6.07 0.76
N THR A 35 -11.89 5.43 1.91
CA THR A 35 -10.96 5.55 3.04
C THR A 35 -10.46 4.16 3.41
N MET A 36 -9.15 4.03 3.53
CA MET A 36 -8.48 2.87 4.09
C MET A 36 -7.98 3.23 5.50
N ARG A 37 -8.41 2.46 6.50
CA ARG A 37 -7.97 2.60 7.88
C ARG A 37 -6.76 1.71 8.12
N PHE A 38 -5.68 2.28 8.61
CA PHE A 38 -4.46 1.60 9.04
C PHE A 38 -4.48 1.46 10.56
N ILE A 39 -4.38 0.23 11.05
CA ILE A 39 -4.48 -0.08 12.47
C ILE A 39 -3.21 -0.81 12.88
N GLU A 40 -2.32 -0.12 13.60
CA GLU A 40 -1.17 -0.77 14.22
C GLU A 40 -1.58 -1.52 15.48
N LEU A 41 -1.13 -2.77 15.59
CA LEU A 41 -1.31 -3.65 16.73
C LEU A 41 0.01 -4.34 17.05
N ARG A 42 0.11 -4.94 18.24
CA ARG A 42 1.28 -5.74 18.65
C ARG A 42 0.97 -7.23 18.68
N GLY A 43 1.90 -8.02 18.16
CA GLY A 43 1.86 -9.47 18.17
C GLY A 43 2.14 -10.07 19.55
N PRO A 44 1.97 -11.39 19.73
CA PRO A 44 2.32 -12.08 20.98
C PRO A 44 3.82 -12.02 21.34
N ASP A 45 4.66 -11.77 20.34
CA ASP A 45 6.10 -11.55 20.41
C ASP A 45 6.47 -10.07 20.57
N ASP A 46 5.50 -9.20 20.79
CA ASP A 46 5.63 -7.75 20.90
C ASP A 46 6.12 -7.06 19.60
N VAL A 47 6.03 -7.74 18.45
CA VAL A 47 6.36 -7.16 17.14
C VAL A 47 5.15 -6.38 16.61
N PRO A 48 5.31 -5.11 16.19
CA PRO A 48 4.22 -4.34 15.61
C PRO A 48 3.83 -4.87 14.23
N TYR A 49 2.53 -4.88 13.93
CA TYR A 49 1.99 -5.17 12.62
C TYR A 49 0.77 -4.30 12.33
N VAL A 50 0.49 -4.08 11.06
CA VAL A 50 -0.63 -3.27 10.58
C VAL A 50 -1.70 -4.18 9.98
N ILE A 51 -2.96 -3.89 10.30
CA ILE A 51 -4.14 -4.36 9.57
C ILE A 51 -4.73 -3.17 8.83
N GLN A 52 -5.14 -3.40 7.58
CA GLN A 52 -5.88 -2.42 6.80
C GLN A 52 -7.36 -2.77 6.80
N GLN A 53 -8.22 -1.76 6.89
CA GLN A 53 -9.66 -1.92 6.81
C GLN A 53 -10.32 -0.92 5.86
N MET A 54 -11.24 -1.40 5.04
CA MET A 54 -12.15 -0.56 4.27
C MET A 54 -13.59 -0.86 4.68
N LYS A 55 -14.32 0.15 5.16
CA LYS A 55 -15.71 0.00 5.66
C LYS A 55 -15.86 -1.14 6.70
N GLY A 56 -14.88 -1.29 7.58
CA GLY A 56 -14.86 -2.33 8.63
C GLY A 56 -14.47 -3.72 8.16
N VAL A 57 -14.18 -3.92 6.88
CA VAL A 57 -13.70 -5.19 6.32
C VAL A 57 -12.17 -5.16 6.25
N ASN A 58 -11.52 -6.18 6.79
CA ASN A 58 -10.06 -6.34 6.68
C ASN A 58 -9.66 -6.57 5.21
N ILE A 59 -8.68 -5.80 4.74
CA ILE A 59 -8.15 -5.89 3.38
C ILE A 59 -6.71 -6.41 3.45
N GLY A 60 -6.43 -7.47 2.68
CA GLY A 60 -5.11 -8.09 2.63
C GLY A 60 -4.70 -8.84 3.89
N ASP A 61 -3.41 -9.15 3.97
CA ASP A 61 -2.78 -9.80 5.11
C ASP A 61 -2.23 -8.78 6.12
N ARG A 62 -1.75 -9.27 7.27
CA ARG A 62 -1.06 -8.43 8.27
C ARG A 62 0.30 -8.01 7.72
N LEU A 63 0.62 -6.73 7.85
CA LEU A 63 1.87 -6.17 7.37
C LEU A 63 2.84 -5.93 8.53
N THR A 64 4.09 -6.35 8.38
CA THR A 64 5.17 -6.05 9.32
C THR A 64 6.29 -5.32 8.58
N ASP A 65 7.30 -4.86 9.32
CA ASP A 65 8.46 -4.22 8.70
C ASP A 65 9.33 -5.22 7.91
N ASN A 66 9.14 -6.54 8.08
CA ASN A 66 9.90 -7.61 7.42
C ASN A 66 11.43 -7.45 7.50
N ARG A 67 11.93 -6.81 8.57
CA ARG A 67 13.36 -6.59 8.81
C ARG A 67 13.67 -6.54 10.31
N THR A 68 14.93 -6.79 10.66
CA THR A 68 15.43 -6.75 12.05
C THR A 68 15.32 -5.36 12.68
N GLU A 69 15.71 -4.31 11.94
CA GLU A 69 15.60 -2.92 12.40
C GLU A 69 14.31 -2.31 11.86
N PRO A 70 13.35 -1.91 12.72
CA PRO A 70 12.09 -1.30 12.30
C PRO A 70 12.33 -0.01 11.51
N ASP A 71 11.65 0.15 10.39
CA ASP A 71 11.67 1.34 9.53
C ASP A 71 10.28 1.78 9.07
N GLY A 72 9.23 1.18 9.64
CA GLY A 72 7.84 1.51 9.32
C GLY A 72 7.34 0.90 8.02
N TYR A 73 8.09 -0.01 7.38
CA TYR A 73 7.65 -0.67 6.14
C TYR A 73 6.28 -1.35 6.27
N ARG A 74 5.81 -1.68 7.49
CA ARG A 74 4.41 -2.13 7.72
C ARG A 74 3.31 -1.17 7.21
N PHE A 75 3.62 0.10 6.95
CA PHE A 75 2.70 1.09 6.37
C PHE A 75 2.84 1.26 4.84
N HIS A 76 3.65 0.45 4.16
CA HIS A 76 3.99 0.67 2.74
C HIS A 76 2.79 0.65 1.77
N ASP A 77 1.69 -0.01 2.12
CA ASP A 77 0.49 -0.04 1.27
C ASP A 77 -0.11 1.34 0.98
N VAL A 78 0.23 2.36 1.77
CA VAL A 78 -0.09 3.76 1.47
C VAL A 78 0.44 4.22 0.10
N PHE A 79 1.52 3.62 -0.41
CA PHE A 79 2.05 3.91 -1.74
C PHE A 79 1.12 3.42 -2.84
N HIS A 80 0.52 2.24 -2.68
CA HIS A 80 -0.50 1.74 -3.62
C HIS A 80 -1.73 2.65 -3.65
N LEU A 81 -2.15 3.16 -2.49
CA LEU A 81 -3.24 4.14 -2.40
C LEU A 81 -2.89 5.46 -3.09
N ALA A 82 -1.65 5.92 -2.98
CA ALA A 82 -1.18 7.11 -3.69
C ALA A 82 -1.13 6.91 -5.21
N TYR A 83 -0.77 5.70 -5.68
CA TYR A 83 -0.84 5.35 -7.10
C TYR A 83 -2.27 5.36 -7.62
N ILE A 84 -3.25 4.87 -6.84
CA ILE A 84 -4.66 5.00 -7.20
C ILE A 84 -5.07 6.47 -7.32
N ALA A 85 -4.77 7.28 -6.29
CA ALA A 85 -5.18 8.68 -6.25
C ALA A 85 -4.68 9.47 -7.47
N HIS A 86 -3.40 9.30 -7.82
CA HIS A 86 -2.75 10.15 -8.81
C HIS A 86 -2.64 9.53 -10.21
N LEU A 87 -2.59 8.20 -10.31
CA LEU A 87 -2.37 7.47 -11.56
C LEU A 87 -3.61 6.69 -12.01
N GLY A 88 -4.57 6.44 -11.12
CA GLY A 88 -5.69 5.55 -11.40
C GLY A 88 -5.28 4.09 -11.57
N TRP A 89 -4.11 3.71 -11.06
CA TRP A 89 -3.47 2.41 -11.31
C TRP A 89 -3.03 1.77 -9.99
N SER A 90 -3.48 0.54 -9.76
CA SER A 90 -2.95 -0.37 -8.73
C SER A 90 -3.50 -1.79 -8.96
N PRO A 91 -2.79 -2.65 -9.73
CA PRO A 91 -3.14 -4.07 -9.82
C PRO A 91 -3.17 -4.77 -8.44
N VAL A 92 -2.36 -4.34 -7.47
CA VAL A 92 -2.35 -4.86 -6.09
C VAL A 92 -3.71 -4.63 -5.43
N ILE A 93 -4.16 -3.37 -5.34
CA ILE A 93 -5.44 -3.06 -4.68
C ILE A 93 -6.63 -3.60 -5.47
N ARG A 94 -6.58 -3.63 -6.81
CA ARG A 94 -7.59 -4.34 -7.62
C ARG A 94 -7.71 -5.81 -7.23
N GLY A 95 -6.58 -6.49 -7.05
CA GLY A 95 -6.53 -7.89 -6.62
C GLY A 95 -7.08 -8.11 -5.21
N LEU A 96 -6.76 -7.20 -4.28
CA LEU A 96 -7.25 -7.25 -2.89
C LEU A 96 -8.76 -6.99 -2.81
N LEU A 97 -9.27 -5.98 -3.53
CA LEU A 97 -10.68 -5.60 -3.54
C LEU A 97 -11.56 -6.45 -4.48
N LYS A 98 -10.95 -7.39 -5.23
CA LYS A 98 -11.64 -8.22 -6.24
C LYS A 98 -12.25 -7.40 -7.39
N LEU A 99 -11.58 -6.31 -7.77
CA LEU A 99 -11.98 -5.36 -8.82
C LEU A 99 -11.09 -5.47 -10.08
N LYS A 100 -10.62 -6.68 -10.38
CA LYS A 100 -9.93 -6.95 -11.65
C LYS A 100 -10.91 -6.80 -12.81
N ARG A 101 -10.45 -6.25 -13.93
CA ARG A 101 -11.23 -6.00 -15.16
C ARG A 101 -11.40 -7.26 -16.01
N LYS A 102 -12.04 -8.28 -15.43
CA LYS A 102 -12.27 -9.62 -16.00
C LYS A 102 -13.15 -9.64 -17.25
N SER A 103 -13.99 -8.63 -17.46
CA SER A 103 -14.79 -8.48 -18.68
C SER A 103 -13.91 -8.34 -19.94
N ASN A 104 -12.67 -7.87 -19.79
CA ASN A 104 -11.65 -7.92 -20.83
C ASN A 104 -10.52 -8.88 -20.43
N PRO A 105 -10.52 -10.13 -20.95
CA PRO A 105 -9.54 -11.14 -20.56
C PRO A 105 -8.09 -10.77 -20.85
N GLN A 106 -7.82 -9.88 -21.81
CA GLN A 106 -6.47 -9.41 -22.08
C GLN A 106 -6.00 -8.47 -20.96
N VAL A 107 -6.82 -7.48 -20.58
CA VAL A 107 -6.50 -6.55 -19.50
C VAL A 107 -6.40 -7.26 -18.14
N ASP A 108 -7.29 -8.22 -17.86
CA ASP A 108 -7.22 -9.05 -16.64
C ASP A 108 -5.88 -9.81 -16.50
N ARG A 109 -5.32 -10.27 -17.62
CA ARG A 109 -4.05 -11.01 -17.66
C ARG A 109 -2.84 -10.09 -17.65
N ASP A 110 -2.88 -9.00 -18.43
CA ASP A 110 -1.70 -8.22 -18.77
C ASP A 110 -1.51 -7.04 -17.80
N GLU A 111 -2.60 -6.33 -17.48
CA GLU A 111 -2.58 -5.10 -16.66
C GLU A 111 -2.96 -5.35 -15.20
N ASP A 112 -3.90 -6.27 -14.95
CA ASP A 112 -4.32 -6.63 -13.59
C ASP A 112 -3.66 -7.95 -13.11
N GLY A 113 -2.89 -8.61 -13.97
CA GLY A 113 -2.31 -9.92 -13.69
C GLY A 113 -1.19 -9.92 -12.65
N ALA A 114 -0.76 -11.13 -12.26
CA ALA A 114 0.27 -11.32 -11.25
C ALA A 114 1.59 -10.58 -11.56
N ARG A 115 1.97 -10.49 -12.84
CA ARG A 115 3.19 -9.77 -13.24
C ARG A 115 3.07 -8.27 -12.99
N ALA A 116 1.91 -7.67 -13.26
CA ALA A 116 1.66 -6.26 -13.00
C ALA A 116 1.67 -5.97 -11.49
N MET A 117 1.05 -6.84 -10.68
CA MET A 117 1.11 -6.76 -9.21
C MET A 117 2.56 -6.81 -8.70
N ILE A 118 3.37 -7.78 -9.17
CA ILE A 118 4.79 -7.90 -8.78
C ILE A 118 5.59 -6.65 -9.16
N ILE A 119 5.31 -6.05 -10.32
CA ILE A 119 5.97 -4.80 -10.74
C ILE A 119 5.58 -3.64 -9.82
N GLU A 120 4.30 -3.49 -9.47
CA GLU A 120 3.84 -2.47 -8.53
C GLU A 120 4.49 -2.61 -7.15
N GLU A 121 4.47 -3.82 -6.58
CA GLU A 121 5.15 -4.17 -5.32
C GLU A 121 6.65 -3.86 -5.38
N GLY A 122 7.28 -4.24 -6.50
CA GLY A 122 8.70 -3.97 -6.75
C GLY A 122 8.99 -2.47 -6.78
N ILE A 123 8.12 -1.65 -7.36
CA ILE A 123 8.26 -0.18 -7.37
C ILE A 123 8.12 0.37 -5.95
N ALA A 124 7.07 -0.02 -5.21
CA ALA A 124 6.86 0.43 -3.83
C ALA A 124 8.07 0.10 -2.94
N THR A 125 8.53 -1.15 -2.99
CA THR A 125 9.71 -1.63 -2.24
C THR A 125 10.98 -0.87 -2.64
N TRP A 126 11.21 -0.69 -3.93
CA TRP A 126 12.42 -0.05 -4.44
C TRP A 126 12.48 1.43 -4.07
N ILE A 127 11.38 2.17 -4.24
CA ILE A 127 11.32 3.59 -3.88
C ILE A 127 11.45 3.75 -2.36
N PHE A 128 10.81 2.89 -1.55
CA PHE A 128 10.96 2.92 -0.09
C PHE A 128 12.42 2.82 0.35
N ASN A 129 13.14 1.81 -0.16
CA ASN A 129 14.56 1.62 0.14
C ASN A 129 15.42 2.81 -0.29
N HIS A 130 15.06 3.45 -1.41
CA HIS A 130 15.75 4.63 -1.85
C HIS A 130 15.42 5.83 -0.94
N ALA A 131 14.16 6.03 -0.60
CA ALA A 131 13.66 7.12 0.22
C ALA A 131 14.26 7.11 1.64
N PHE A 132 14.50 5.93 2.22
CA PHE A 132 15.19 5.77 3.51
C PHE A 132 16.51 6.56 3.54
N ARG A 133 17.32 6.47 2.48
CA ARG A 133 18.59 7.20 2.36
C ARG A 133 18.43 8.73 2.18
N HIS A 134 17.23 9.17 1.80
CA HIS A 134 16.88 10.57 1.55
C HIS A 134 15.87 11.12 2.58
N LYS A 135 15.85 10.57 3.81
CA LYS A 135 14.95 10.99 4.90
C LYS A 135 13.49 11.02 4.46
N TYR A 136 13.07 9.99 3.73
CA TYR A 136 11.72 9.82 3.20
C TYR A 136 11.19 11.04 2.44
N PHE A 137 12.06 11.77 1.73
CA PHE A 137 11.71 12.96 0.94
C PHE A 137 11.04 14.11 1.73
N THR A 138 11.30 14.19 3.04
CA THR A 138 10.66 15.18 3.95
C THR A 138 10.74 16.63 3.46
N HIS A 139 11.80 16.99 2.72
CA HIS A 139 12.03 18.35 2.21
C HIS A 139 12.08 18.44 0.68
N THR A 140 11.64 17.40 -0.02
CA THR A 140 11.66 17.37 -1.49
C THR A 140 10.42 18.08 -2.03
N LEU A 141 10.62 19.24 -2.66
CA LEU A 141 9.54 20.00 -3.30
C LEU A 141 9.11 19.36 -4.64
N PRO A 142 7.88 19.60 -5.11
CA PRO A 142 7.47 19.24 -6.47
C PRO A 142 8.46 19.77 -7.52
N GLY A 143 8.76 18.97 -8.54
CA GLY A 143 9.76 19.29 -9.54
C GLY A 143 11.21 19.04 -9.10
N LYS A 144 11.46 18.60 -7.85
CA LYS A 144 12.80 18.35 -7.30
C LYS A 144 13.11 16.89 -6.99
N LEU A 145 12.17 15.96 -7.17
CA LEU A 145 12.47 14.54 -7.09
C LEU A 145 13.52 14.17 -8.16
N GLU A 146 14.49 13.36 -7.78
CA GLU A 146 15.60 13.02 -8.67
C GLU A 146 15.09 12.37 -9.96
N TYR A 147 15.55 12.86 -11.10
CA TYR A 147 15.13 12.36 -12.41
C TYR A 147 15.48 10.87 -12.61
N GLY A 148 16.57 10.39 -12.00
CA GLY A 148 16.94 8.97 -12.01
C GLY A 148 15.85 8.08 -11.45
N ILE A 149 15.15 8.52 -10.39
CA ILE A 149 14.04 7.80 -9.76
C ILE A 149 12.89 7.65 -10.75
N LEU A 150 12.44 8.78 -11.28
CA LEU A 150 11.31 8.83 -12.22
C LEU A 150 11.59 8.04 -13.50
N LYS A 151 12.83 8.10 -14.00
CA LYS A 151 13.26 7.31 -15.15
C LYS A 151 13.21 5.81 -14.86
N GLN A 152 13.71 5.38 -13.70
CA GLN A 152 13.72 3.97 -13.33
C GLN A 152 12.29 3.42 -13.18
N VAL A 153 11.41 4.15 -12.49
CA VAL A 153 9.98 3.79 -12.38
C VAL A 153 9.35 3.66 -13.76
N ARG A 154 9.58 4.63 -14.65
CA ARG A 154 9.06 4.60 -16.02
C ARG A 154 9.54 3.38 -16.81
N GLU A 155 10.80 2.96 -16.65
CA GLU A 155 11.30 1.75 -17.30
C GLU A 155 10.69 0.47 -16.70
N MET A 156 10.44 0.42 -15.39
CA MET A 156 9.80 -0.73 -14.73
C MET A 156 8.38 -0.96 -15.22
N VAL A 157 7.62 0.11 -15.48
CA VAL A 157 6.23 0.02 -15.98
C VAL A 157 6.12 -0.01 -17.51
N LYS A 158 7.24 -0.16 -18.24
CA LYS A 158 7.21 -0.22 -19.69
C LYS A 158 6.40 -1.41 -20.19
N GLY A 159 5.38 -1.13 -21.00
CA GLY A 159 4.46 -2.13 -21.53
C GLY A 159 3.18 -2.32 -20.72
N TYR A 160 3.00 -1.56 -19.65
CA TYR A 160 1.74 -1.46 -18.89
C TYR A 160 1.03 -0.13 -19.20
N GLU A 161 -0.27 -0.07 -18.98
CA GLU A 161 -1.10 1.10 -19.25
C GLU A 161 -0.61 2.36 -18.52
N VAL A 162 -0.11 2.19 -17.29
CA VAL A 162 0.42 3.27 -16.44
C VAL A 162 1.70 3.92 -17.00
N TYR A 163 2.34 3.32 -18.00
CA TYR A 163 3.44 3.94 -18.75
C TYR A 163 3.02 5.26 -19.41
N ASN A 164 1.73 5.39 -19.73
CA ASN A 164 1.15 6.59 -20.34
C ASN A 164 1.02 7.76 -19.35
N CYS A 165 1.08 7.50 -18.04
CA CYS A 165 1.13 8.57 -17.05
C CYS A 165 2.44 9.38 -17.19
N PRO A 166 2.36 10.72 -17.29
CA PRO A 166 3.54 11.57 -17.32
C PRO A 166 4.35 11.51 -16.01
N LEU A 167 5.64 11.82 -16.11
CA LEU A 167 6.57 11.73 -14.97
C LEU A 167 6.17 12.62 -13.79
N TRP A 168 5.52 13.76 -14.05
CA TRP A 168 5.04 14.65 -12.99
C TRP A 168 3.92 14.03 -12.15
N GLN A 169 3.06 13.19 -12.75
CA GLN A 169 2.04 12.46 -11.98
C GLN A 169 2.69 11.42 -11.08
N TRP A 170 3.68 10.68 -11.61
CA TRP A 170 4.48 9.75 -10.82
C TRP A 170 5.20 10.46 -9.68
N GLU A 171 5.82 11.61 -9.93
CA GLU A 171 6.43 12.42 -8.87
C GLU A 171 5.40 12.79 -7.79
N LYS A 172 4.22 13.27 -8.20
CA LYS A 172 3.17 13.65 -7.25
C LYS A 172 2.71 12.46 -6.41
N ALA A 173 2.50 11.29 -7.03
CA ALA A 173 2.14 10.06 -6.36
C ALA A 173 3.17 9.65 -5.31
N ILE A 174 4.45 9.71 -5.67
CA ILE A 174 5.56 9.37 -4.77
C ILE A 174 5.61 10.36 -3.60
N LEU A 175 5.65 11.67 -3.87
CA LEU A 175 5.84 12.69 -2.83
C LEU A 175 4.65 12.75 -1.85
N GLU A 176 3.42 12.72 -2.34
CA GLU A 176 2.22 12.72 -1.48
C GLU A 176 2.08 11.36 -0.74
N GLY A 177 2.44 10.25 -1.39
CA GLY A 177 2.52 8.94 -0.72
C GLY A 177 3.48 8.95 0.48
N PHE A 178 4.70 9.48 0.32
CA PHE A 178 5.64 9.61 1.45
C PHE A 178 5.19 10.62 2.50
N LYS A 179 4.46 11.67 2.12
CA LYS A 179 3.87 12.60 3.08
C LYS A 179 2.85 11.93 3.99
N VAL A 180 1.94 11.14 3.42
CA VAL A 180 0.94 10.37 4.19
C VAL A 180 1.62 9.24 4.98
N PHE A 181 2.61 8.56 4.40
CA PHE A 181 3.43 7.56 5.08
C PHE A 181 4.04 8.10 6.38
N ARG A 182 4.68 9.27 6.34
CA ARG A 182 5.27 9.89 7.54
C ARG A 182 4.19 10.17 8.59
N ALA A 183 3.04 10.71 8.18
CA ALA A 183 1.94 10.97 9.10
C ALA A 183 1.36 9.70 9.74
N LEU A 184 1.29 8.59 8.99
CA LEU A 184 0.91 7.28 9.51
C LEU A 184 1.92 6.76 10.54
N CYS A 185 3.22 6.90 10.26
CA CYS A 185 4.26 6.50 11.20
C CYS A 185 4.19 7.33 12.49
N ASP A 186 4.03 8.65 12.38
CA ASP A 186 3.97 9.55 13.53
C ASP A 186 2.74 9.30 14.43
N ALA A 187 1.65 8.80 13.87
CA ALA A 187 0.40 8.52 14.57
C ALA A 187 0.17 7.03 14.90
N GLU A 188 1.09 6.15 14.49
CA GLU A 188 0.97 4.69 14.61
C GLU A 188 -0.36 4.16 14.03
N GLY A 189 -0.72 4.67 12.87
CA GLY A 189 -1.98 4.37 12.17
C GLY A 189 -2.87 5.60 11.95
N GLY A 190 -4.07 5.34 11.42
CA GLY A 190 -5.05 6.38 11.09
C GLY A 190 -5.81 6.09 9.80
N ASP A 191 -6.59 7.08 9.35
CA ASP A 191 -7.42 6.98 8.16
C ASP A 191 -6.73 7.67 6.97
N VAL A 192 -6.62 6.94 5.86
CA VAL A 192 -6.11 7.44 4.58
C VAL A 192 -7.26 7.53 3.59
N SER A 193 -7.64 8.75 3.22
CA SER A 193 -8.68 9.01 2.23
C SER A 193 -8.08 9.25 0.86
N VAL A 194 -8.66 8.59 -0.14
CA VAL A 194 -8.31 8.70 -1.57
C VAL A 194 -9.48 9.35 -2.30
N ASP A 195 -9.20 10.36 -3.12
CA ASP A 195 -10.13 10.96 -4.07
C ASP A 195 -9.48 10.99 -5.46
N MET A 196 -9.93 10.09 -6.33
CA MET A 196 -9.43 9.94 -7.70
C MET A 196 -9.91 11.07 -8.62
N ASN A 197 -11.05 11.71 -8.31
CA ASN A 197 -11.57 12.80 -9.12
C ASN A 197 -10.75 14.08 -8.92
N ASN A 198 -10.31 14.31 -7.68
CA ASN A 198 -9.48 15.46 -7.32
C ASN A 198 -7.97 15.15 -7.37
N HIS A 199 -7.59 13.88 -7.57
CA HIS A 199 -6.23 13.38 -7.50
C HIS A 199 -5.52 13.78 -6.20
N THR A 200 -6.13 13.40 -5.08
CA THR A 200 -5.64 13.70 -3.74
C THR A 200 -5.66 12.48 -2.85
N ILE A 201 -4.68 12.42 -1.95
CA ILE A 201 -4.60 11.47 -0.84
C ILE A 201 -4.36 12.27 0.45
N THR A 202 -5.12 11.98 1.50
CA THR A 202 -5.05 12.73 2.77
C THR A 202 -5.04 11.81 3.97
N PHE A 203 -4.33 12.22 5.02
CA PHE A 203 -4.28 11.54 6.30
C PHE A 203 -5.19 12.22 7.33
N SER A 204 -5.89 11.43 8.12
CA SER A 204 -6.62 11.86 9.31
C SER A 204 -6.24 10.95 10.48
N ALA A 205 -5.80 11.55 11.59
CA ALA A 205 -5.52 10.80 12.81
C ALA A 205 -6.82 10.20 13.38
N VAL A 206 -6.74 8.96 13.83
CA VAL A 206 -7.82 8.26 14.53
C VAL A 206 -7.49 8.26 16.01
N THR A 207 -8.45 8.62 16.86
CA THR A 207 -8.25 8.66 18.31
C THR A 207 -8.02 7.26 18.87
N ASP A 208 -7.27 7.14 19.96
CA ASP A 208 -6.95 5.83 20.55
C ASP A 208 -8.19 5.05 21.00
N ASP A 209 -9.30 5.74 21.32
CA ASP A 209 -10.58 5.12 21.66
C ASP A 209 -11.24 4.39 20.49
N GLU A 210 -10.92 4.77 19.25
CA GLU A 210 -11.41 4.13 18.04
C GLU A 210 -10.51 2.99 17.55
N LYS A 211 -9.30 2.82 18.13
CA LYS A 211 -8.41 1.72 17.80
C LYS A 211 -8.93 0.41 18.41
N PRO A 212 -9.11 -0.66 17.63
CA PRO A 212 -9.46 -1.98 18.16
C PRO A 212 -8.45 -2.41 19.23
N LYS A 213 -8.94 -2.78 20.41
CA LYS A 213 -8.06 -3.28 21.48
C LYS A 213 -7.49 -4.63 21.09
N ALA A 214 -6.17 -4.77 21.13
CA ALA A 214 -5.51 -6.05 20.93
C ALA A 214 -5.99 -7.04 22.00
N VAL A 215 -6.57 -8.17 21.58
CA VAL A 215 -6.86 -9.28 22.48
C VAL A 215 -5.55 -10.03 22.69
N VAL A 216 -4.87 -9.77 23.81
CA VAL A 216 -3.67 -10.52 24.20
C VAL A 216 -4.11 -11.94 24.55
N PRO A 217 -3.67 -12.98 23.82
CA PRO A 217 -4.01 -14.35 24.19
C PRO A 217 -3.38 -14.67 25.55
N GLN A 218 -4.21 -14.99 26.55
CA GLN A 218 -3.72 -15.44 27.84
C GLN A 218 -2.84 -16.68 27.63
N LYS A 219 -1.59 -16.64 28.10
CA LYS A 219 -0.71 -17.81 28.09
C LYS A 219 -1.43 -18.95 28.81
N LYS A 220 -1.84 -19.99 28.06
CA LYS A 220 -2.36 -21.23 28.68
C LYS A 220 -1.27 -21.77 29.60
N LYS A 221 -1.55 -21.86 30.90
CA LYS A 221 -0.68 -22.59 31.83
C LYS A 221 -0.56 -24.01 31.31
N MET A 222 0.65 -24.42 30.88
CA MET A 222 0.95 -25.82 30.63
C MET A 222 0.73 -26.59 31.93
N VAL A 223 -0.33 -27.37 32.00
CA VAL A 223 -0.47 -28.40 33.03
C VAL A 223 0.43 -29.54 32.59
N VAL A 224 1.63 -29.63 33.16
CA VAL A 224 2.50 -30.81 33.01
C VAL A 224 1.85 -31.93 33.81
N GLY A 225 1.03 -32.74 33.16
CA GLY A 225 0.28 -33.80 33.80
C GLY A 225 0.34 -35.09 32.99
N THR A 226 1.37 -35.90 33.21
CA THR A 226 1.29 -37.36 33.05
C THR A 226 2.08 -38.02 34.18
N VAL A 227 1.41 -38.17 35.33
CA VAL A 227 1.81 -39.20 36.30
C VAL A 227 1.55 -40.54 35.61
N ARG A 228 2.60 -41.34 35.39
CA ARG A 228 2.46 -42.71 34.87
C ARG A 228 1.55 -43.52 35.81
N PRO A 229 0.62 -44.33 35.30
CA PRO A 229 -0.15 -45.23 36.15
C PRO A 229 0.80 -46.22 36.84
N PRO A 230 0.54 -46.61 38.10
CA PRO A 230 1.32 -47.66 38.75
C PRO A 230 1.11 -48.99 38.03
N LEU A 231 2.21 -49.70 37.77
CA LEU A 231 2.20 -51.07 37.26
C LEU A 231 1.46 -51.95 38.26
N SER A 232 0.38 -52.60 37.84
CA SER A 232 -0.27 -53.67 38.59
C SER A 232 0.73 -54.81 38.77
N LYS A 233 0.98 -55.15 40.03
CA LYS A 233 1.50 -56.48 40.40
C LYS A 233 0.34 -57.48 40.30
N GLU A 234 0.69 -58.74 40.05
CA GLU A 234 -0.15 -59.93 39.81
C GLU A 234 -0.40 -60.14 38.31
N GLU A 235 -0.05 -61.27 37.70
CA GLU A 235 -0.20 -62.66 38.17
C GLU A 235 0.97 -63.59 37.74
N ALA A 236 1.22 -64.59 38.60
CA ALA A 236 1.73 -65.96 38.36
C ALA A 236 2.92 -66.21 37.42
#